data_AF-A0AAE5XY88-F1
#
_entry.id   AF-A0AAE5XY88-F1
#
_cell.length_a   1.000
_cell.length_b   1.000
_cell.length_c   1.000
_cell.angle_alpha   90.00
_cell.angle_beta   90.00
_cell.angle_gamma   90.00
#
_symmetry.space_group_name_H-M   'P 1'
#
loop_
_entity.id
_entity.type
_entity.pdbx_description
1 polymer ?
#
loop_
_entity_poly.entity_id
_entity_poly.type
_entity_poly.pdbx_seq_one_letter_code
_entity_poly.pdbx_strand_id
1 'polypeptide(L)'
;MGKTGGKGLSLARRLYTSRILGLALGLLLVSAAMYPLNPAPWVWVAMLLNAVLWPHLAYQWARRAQVPYHAEHRNLLVDAFLGGFWVAAMQFNPLPSATTLSMMAMNNVAIGGLRFLLAGTVAQILGIGVGLLIFSPSFIPQTSQVQMYACLPLMCLYPLALGWICFRQAHTLGRQKRELLALSRTDSLTGLLNHGAWKDQLEVELQRCKRQQQGGAIALIDIDHFKSINDTYGHVAGDIVLRQLSKMLKQNLRAADVAGRYGGDEFCVILPDLPLTSAAAVMDALRDRFATLGYEQSPALTVSLSIGLAAFNPAHTDATLWLNDADQALYEAQATGRNRVICCGDGEPHHELLDSV
;
A
#
# COMPACT_ATOMS: atom_id res chain seq x y z
N MET A 1 5.73 18.59 17.15
CA MET A 1 6.65 17.51 17.55
C MET A 1 5.86 16.22 17.66
N GLY A 2 6.03 15.11 16.95
CA GLY A 2 6.88 14.67 15.86
C GLY A 2 6.45 13.23 15.56
N LYS A 3 5.42 13.03 14.70
CA LYS A 3 4.84 11.70 14.38
C LYS A 3 5.82 10.73 13.70
N THR A 4 7.06 11.15 13.45
CA THR A 4 8.17 10.35 12.92
C THR A 4 8.90 9.52 13.98
N GLY A 5 8.77 9.84 15.28
CA GLY A 5 9.48 9.13 16.37
C GLY A 5 9.04 7.67 16.55
N GLY A 6 7.73 7.38 16.42
CA GLY A 6 7.17 6.04 16.66
C GLY A 6 7.60 4.98 15.64
N LYS A 7 7.79 5.38 14.36
CA LYS A 7 8.24 4.46 13.30
C LYS A 7 9.73 4.11 13.41
N GLY A 8 10.56 5.03 13.91
CA GLY A 8 11.99 4.79 14.11
C GLY A 8 12.27 3.81 15.26
N LEU A 9 11.51 3.90 16.35
CA LEU A 9 11.65 3.03 17.52
C LEU A 9 11.24 1.58 17.24
N SER A 10 10.21 1.36 16.43
CA SER A 10 9.80 0.00 16.04
C SER A 10 10.84 -0.67 15.14
N LEU A 11 11.52 0.10 14.27
CA LEU A 11 12.65 -0.39 13.49
C LEU A 11 13.83 -0.76 14.41
N ALA A 12 14.23 0.12 15.34
CA ALA A 12 15.33 -0.14 16.27
C ALA A 12 15.11 -1.40 17.12
N ARG A 13 13.89 -1.61 17.63
CA ARG A 13 13.57 -2.81 18.43
C ARG A 13 13.70 -4.11 17.62
N ARG A 14 13.36 -4.06 16.33
CA ARG A 14 13.43 -5.23 15.45
C ARG A 14 14.86 -5.52 15.00
N LEU A 15 15.63 -4.47 14.70
CA LEU A 15 17.05 -4.59 14.40
C LEU A 15 17.84 -5.10 15.59
N TYR A 16 17.47 -4.69 16.81
CA TYR A 16 18.05 -5.24 18.02
C TYR A 16 17.92 -6.77 18.11
N THR A 17 16.73 -7.33 17.86
CA THR A 17 16.54 -8.79 17.87
C THR A 17 17.36 -9.49 16.79
N SER A 18 17.35 -8.95 15.56
CA SER A 18 18.15 -9.50 14.46
C SER A 18 19.66 -9.42 14.74
N ARG A 19 20.12 -8.30 15.31
CA ARG A 19 21.53 -8.05 15.63
C ARG A 19 22.02 -8.96 16.74
N ILE A 20 21.23 -9.19 17.80
CA ILE A 20 21.58 -10.17 18.85
C ILE A 20 21.72 -11.56 18.24
N LEU A 21 20.75 -12.00 17.44
CA LEU A 21 20.80 -13.32 16.82
C LEU A 21 22.02 -13.46 15.91
N GLY A 22 22.27 -12.47 15.04
CA GLY A 22 23.40 -12.48 14.11
C GLY A 22 24.75 -12.46 14.82
N LEU A 23 24.90 -11.64 15.86
CA LEU A 23 26.16 -11.55 16.62
C LEU A 23 26.38 -12.75 17.55
N ALA A 24 25.33 -13.36 18.10
CA ALA A 24 25.46 -14.59 18.89
C ALA A 24 25.90 -15.78 18.03
N LEU A 25 25.28 -15.94 16.85
CA LEU A 25 25.69 -16.96 15.88
C LEU A 25 27.07 -16.65 15.28
N GLY A 26 27.35 -15.36 15.03
CA GLY A 26 28.65 -14.86 14.59
C GLY A 26 29.76 -15.11 15.60
N LEU A 27 29.48 -15.00 16.91
CA LEU A 27 30.44 -15.28 17.97
C LEU A 27 30.94 -16.74 17.90
N LEU A 28 30.04 -17.70 17.69
CA LEU A 28 30.41 -19.11 17.53
C LEU A 28 31.33 -19.32 16.33
N LEU A 29 30.98 -18.71 15.19
CA LEU A 29 31.75 -18.78 13.96
C LEU A 29 33.15 -18.15 14.11
N VAL A 30 33.22 -16.91 14.60
CA VAL A 30 34.49 -16.18 14.74
C VAL A 30 35.36 -16.86 15.80
N SER A 31 34.78 -17.35 16.90
CA SER A 31 35.53 -18.11 17.91
C SER A 31 36.18 -19.37 17.33
N ALA A 32 35.43 -20.14 16.55
CA ALA A 32 35.94 -21.37 15.91
C ALA A 32 37.02 -21.08 14.86
N ALA A 33 36.93 -19.95 14.15
CA ALA A 33 37.93 -19.52 13.19
C ALA A 33 39.21 -18.99 13.86
N MET A 34 39.07 -18.29 14.99
CA MET A 34 40.17 -17.68 15.74
C MET A 34 40.92 -18.68 16.62
N TYR A 35 40.26 -19.72 17.15
CA TYR A 35 40.86 -20.67 18.10
C TYR A 35 42.18 -21.29 17.61
N PRO A 36 42.32 -21.77 16.36
CA PRO A 36 43.57 -22.33 15.86
C PRO A 36 44.71 -21.31 15.71
N LEU A 37 44.39 -20.02 15.66
CA LEU A 37 45.36 -18.93 15.46
C LEU A 37 46.07 -18.54 16.77
N ASN A 38 45.67 -19.09 17.91
CA ASN A 38 46.16 -18.75 19.25
C ASN A 38 46.29 -17.22 19.47
N PRO A 39 45.21 -16.45 19.28
CA PRO A 39 45.27 -15.00 19.36
C PRO A 39 45.53 -14.53 20.79
N ALA A 40 46.09 -13.33 20.91
CA ALA A 40 46.31 -12.70 22.21
C ALA A 40 45.00 -12.55 23.00
N PRO A 41 45.04 -12.59 24.36
CA PRO A 41 43.83 -12.56 25.19
C PRO A 41 42.91 -11.36 24.93
N TRP A 42 43.46 -10.21 24.54
CA TRP A 42 42.67 -9.02 24.23
C TRP A 42 41.72 -9.20 23.05
N VAL A 43 42.04 -10.09 22.09
CA VAL A 43 41.21 -10.37 20.92
C VAL A 43 39.91 -11.07 21.34
N TRP A 44 40.01 -12.02 22.28
CA TRP A 44 38.85 -12.69 22.87
C TRP A 44 37.94 -11.70 23.61
N VAL A 45 38.53 -10.78 24.36
CA VAL A 45 37.78 -9.72 25.05
C VAL A 45 37.09 -8.81 24.03
N ALA A 46 37.79 -8.37 22.98
CA ALA A 46 37.21 -7.54 21.92
C ALA A 46 36.04 -8.23 21.20
N MET A 47 36.16 -9.53 20.94
CA MET A 47 35.10 -10.33 20.33
C MET A 47 33.87 -10.45 21.24
N LEU A 48 34.06 -10.70 22.54
CA LEU A 48 32.95 -10.74 23.51
C LEU A 48 32.26 -9.38 23.65
N LEU A 49 33.03 -8.29 23.69
CA LEU A 49 32.48 -6.94 23.71
C LEU A 49 31.67 -6.64 22.44
N ASN A 50 32.17 -7.06 21.27
CA ASN A 50 31.45 -6.90 20.02
C ASN A 50 30.18 -7.78 19.95
N ALA A 51 30.21 -9.02 20.43
CA ALA A 51 29.07 -9.90 20.33
C ALA A 51 27.97 -9.57 21.36
N VAL A 52 28.36 -9.21 22.58
CA VAL A 52 27.43 -9.06 23.72
C VAL A 52 27.11 -7.59 23.98
N LEU A 53 28.11 -6.73 24.13
CA LEU A 53 27.89 -5.34 24.58
C LEU A 53 27.36 -4.45 23.45
N TRP A 54 27.95 -4.56 22.26
CA TRP A 54 27.62 -3.73 21.10
C TRP A 54 26.11 -3.71 20.72
N PRO A 55 25.38 -4.83 20.60
CA PRO A 55 23.96 -4.78 20.24
C PRO A 55 23.11 -3.97 21.22
N HIS A 56 23.45 -4.00 22.51
CA HIS A 56 22.79 -3.18 23.53
C HIS A 56 23.15 -1.70 23.40
N LEU A 57 24.42 -1.38 23.16
CA LEU A 57 24.86 0.01 22.94
C LEU A 57 24.20 0.61 21.69
N ALA A 58 24.23 -0.12 20.57
CA ALA A 58 23.60 0.29 19.32
C ALA A 58 22.10 0.58 19.51
N TYR A 59 21.38 -0.29 20.24
CA TYR A 59 19.97 -0.07 20.56
C TYR A 59 19.73 1.14 21.47
N GLN A 60 20.58 1.34 22.50
CA GLN A 60 20.48 2.51 23.37
C GLN A 60 20.75 3.81 22.61
N TRP A 61 21.73 3.83 21.71
CA TRP A 61 22.03 4.96 20.83
C TRP A 61 20.88 5.26 19.88
N ALA A 62 20.31 4.24 19.24
CA ALA A 62 19.14 4.42 18.37
C ALA A 62 17.93 4.97 19.15
N ARG A 63 17.70 4.49 20.37
CA ARG A 63 16.59 4.93 21.23
C ARG A 63 16.74 6.38 21.72
N ARG A 64 17.97 6.84 21.95
CA ARG A 64 18.25 8.21 22.43
C ARG A 64 18.39 9.23 21.30
N ALA A 65 18.50 8.80 20.04
CA ALA A 65 18.65 9.68 18.90
C ALA A 65 17.34 10.42 18.57
N GLN A 66 17.46 11.69 18.14
CA GLN A 66 16.32 12.49 17.66
C GLN A 66 15.62 11.84 16.45
N VAL A 67 16.39 11.16 15.59
CA VAL A 67 15.89 10.38 14.46
C VAL A 67 16.46 8.96 14.53
N PRO A 68 15.75 8.01 15.18
CA PRO A 68 16.25 6.64 15.39
C PRO A 68 16.62 5.90 14.11
N TYR A 69 15.95 6.21 13.00
CA TYR A 69 16.21 5.62 11.68
C TYR A 69 17.65 5.86 11.20
N HIS A 70 18.12 7.11 11.24
CA HIS A 70 19.48 7.44 10.83
C HIS A 70 20.53 6.89 11.77
N ALA A 71 20.22 6.83 13.07
CA ALA A 71 21.10 6.20 14.05
C ALA A 71 21.28 4.70 13.75
N GLU A 72 20.22 3.99 13.37
CA GLU A 72 20.36 2.58 13.01
C GLU A 72 21.10 2.35 11.69
N HIS A 73 20.93 3.23 10.70
CA HIS A 73 21.76 3.17 9.50
C HIS A 73 23.26 3.31 9.85
N ARG A 74 23.62 4.19 10.78
CA ARG A 74 25.01 4.30 11.24
C ARG A 74 25.48 3.03 11.96
N ASN A 75 24.65 2.48 12.85
CA ASN A 75 24.98 1.25 13.56
C ASN A 75 25.20 0.07 12.60
N LEU A 76 24.42 -0.03 11.52
CA LEU A 76 24.61 -1.08 10.50
C LEU A 76 25.91 -0.91 9.71
N LEU A 77 26.33 0.33 9.45
CA LEU A 77 27.65 0.57 8.85
C LEU A 77 28.78 0.16 9.80
N VAL A 78 28.61 0.37 11.11
CA VAL A 78 29.54 -0.14 12.12
C VAL A 78 29.52 -1.67 12.17
N ASP A 79 28.35 -2.30 12.10
CA ASP A 79 28.23 -3.77 11.99
C ASP A 79 29.00 -4.29 10.77
N ALA A 80 28.82 -3.65 9.62
CA ALA A 80 29.50 -4.01 8.37
C ALA A 80 31.02 -3.83 8.46
N PHE A 81 31.49 -2.73 9.06
CA PHE A 81 32.90 -2.50 9.33
C PHE A 81 33.49 -3.58 10.24
N LEU A 82 32.83 -3.90 11.36
CA LEU A 82 33.28 -4.93 12.29
C LEU A 82 33.26 -6.32 11.65
N GLY A 83 32.29 -6.60 10.78
CA GLY A 83 32.28 -7.81 9.95
C GLY A 83 33.52 -7.93 9.07
N GLY A 84 33.90 -6.85 8.38
CA GLY A 84 35.13 -6.81 7.58
C GLY A 84 36.41 -6.96 8.42
N PHE A 85 36.45 -6.30 9.59
CA PHE A 85 37.56 -6.43 10.54
C PHE A 85 37.77 -7.89 10.98
N TRP A 86 36.70 -8.60 11.34
CA TRP A 86 36.80 -10.01 11.73
C TRP A 86 37.18 -10.93 10.57
N VAL A 87 36.79 -10.62 9.33
CA VAL A 87 37.26 -11.36 8.14
C VAL A 87 38.78 -11.33 8.03
N ALA A 88 39.39 -10.16 8.21
CA ALA A 88 40.84 -10.02 8.23
C ALA A 88 41.47 -10.72 9.45
N ALA A 89 40.86 -10.60 10.64
CA ALA A 89 41.34 -11.27 11.86
C ALA A 89 41.36 -12.81 11.72
N MET A 90 40.37 -13.37 11.04
CA MET A 90 40.28 -14.80 10.72
C MET A 90 41.21 -15.24 9.57
N GLN A 91 42.13 -14.37 9.13
CA GLN A 91 43.08 -14.64 8.05
C GLN A 91 42.40 -15.14 6.76
N PHE A 92 41.24 -14.54 6.45
CA PHE A 92 40.44 -14.82 5.26
C PHE A 92 40.08 -16.29 5.06
N ASN A 93 39.83 -17.03 6.15
CA ASN A 93 39.32 -18.39 6.04
C ASN A 93 38.04 -18.41 5.16
N PRO A 94 37.99 -19.19 4.06
CA PRO A 94 36.98 -19.01 3.02
C PRO A 94 35.53 -19.07 3.51
N LEU A 95 35.18 -20.11 4.28
CA LEU A 95 33.78 -20.33 4.68
C LEU A 95 33.30 -19.35 5.77
N PRO A 96 34.03 -19.12 6.89
CA PRO A 96 33.69 -18.08 7.86
C PRO A 96 33.62 -16.69 7.23
N SER A 97 34.57 -16.36 6.35
CA SER A 97 34.62 -15.04 5.72
C SER A 97 33.45 -14.82 4.78
N ALA A 98 33.15 -15.78 3.90
CA ALA A 98 32.03 -15.70 2.99
C ALA A 98 30.69 -15.60 3.75
N THR A 99 30.55 -16.33 4.86
CA THR A 99 29.33 -16.30 5.68
C THR A 99 29.16 -14.95 6.36
N THR A 100 30.21 -14.38 6.98
CA THR A 100 30.16 -13.05 7.61
C THR A 100 29.86 -11.96 6.58
N LEU A 101 30.54 -11.95 5.43
CA LEU A 101 30.29 -10.95 4.38
C LEU A 101 28.87 -11.04 3.84
N SER A 102 28.36 -12.26 3.60
CA SER A 102 27.00 -12.51 3.13
C SER A 102 25.96 -12.05 4.16
N MET A 103 26.18 -12.34 5.44
CA MET A 103 25.31 -11.88 6.54
C MET A 103 25.21 -10.36 6.56
N MET A 104 26.35 -9.66 6.48
CA MET A 104 26.38 -8.20 6.47
C MET A 104 25.70 -7.62 5.22
N ALA A 105 25.92 -8.23 4.05
CA ALA A 105 25.25 -7.84 2.81
C ALA A 105 23.72 -7.99 2.90
N MET A 106 23.24 -9.13 3.44
CA MET A 106 21.80 -9.36 3.66
C MET A 106 21.19 -8.29 4.57
N ASN A 107 21.87 -7.94 5.67
CA ASN A 107 21.41 -6.89 6.58
C ASN A 107 21.30 -5.53 5.86
N ASN A 108 22.31 -5.18 5.08
CA ASN A 108 22.33 -3.90 4.36
C ASN A 108 21.20 -3.80 3.33
N VAL A 109 20.96 -4.88 2.57
CA VAL A 109 19.88 -4.94 1.57
C VAL A 109 18.50 -4.92 2.23
N ALA A 110 18.30 -5.71 3.28
CA ALA A 110 17.00 -5.82 3.97
C ALA A 110 16.51 -4.48 4.54
N ILE A 111 17.41 -3.54 4.82
CA ILE A 111 17.09 -2.30 5.53
C ILE A 111 17.19 -1.07 4.63
N GLY A 112 18.28 -0.95 3.86
CA GLY A 112 18.58 0.24 3.06
C GLY A 112 18.62 0.00 1.55
N GLY A 113 18.33 -1.23 1.10
CA GLY A 113 18.33 -1.60 -0.31
C GLY A 113 19.71 -1.55 -0.96
N LEU A 114 19.75 -1.51 -2.30
CA LEU A 114 20.97 -1.64 -3.08
C LEU A 114 21.97 -0.49 -2.87
N ARG A 115 21.48 0.74 -2.67
CA ARG A 115 22.35 1.89 -2.39
C ARG A 115 23.09 1.75 -1.07
N PHE A 116 22.41 1.20 -0.06
CA PHE A 116 23.02 0.98 1.25
C PHE A 116 23.95 -0.23 1.26
N LEU A 117 23.69 -1.23 0.42
CA LEU A 117 24.64 -2.32 0.18
C LEU A 117 26.02 -1.78 -0.23
N LEU A 118 26.08 -0.84 -1.18
CA LEU A 118 27.35 -0.23 -1.61
C LEU A 118 28.10 0.44 -0.45
N ALA A 119 27.40 1.26 0.34
CA ALA A 119 28.00 1.90 1.51
C ALA A 119 28.50 0.88 2.55
N GLY A 120 27.75 -0.19 2.75
CA GLY A 120 28.14 -1.29 3.62
C GLY A 120 29.35 -2.08 3.10
N THR A 121 29.44 -2.31 1.79
CA THR A 121 30.62 -2.92 1.17
C THR A 121 31.86 -2.05 1.34
N VAL A 122 31.74 -0.73 1.19
CA VAL A 122 32.84 0.21 1.48
C VAL A 122 33.25 0.10 2.96
N ALA A 123 32.28 0.07 3.88
CA ALA A 123 32.57 -0.11 5.31
C ALA A 123 33.30 -1.44 5.60
N GLN A 124 32.90 -2.54 4.94
CA GLN A 124 33.59 -3.83 5.06
C GLN A 124 35.03 -3.76 4.55
N ILE A 125 35.27 -3.14 3.39
CA ILE A 125 36.63 -2.97 2.84
C ILE A 125 37.51 -2.16 3.81
N LEU A 126 36.98 -1.08 4.38
CA LEU A 126 37.69 -0.30 5.39
C LEU A 126 37.98 -1.13 6.65
N GLY A 127 37.02 -1.94 7.10
CA GLY A 127 37.20 -2.87 8.23
C GLY A 127 38.30 -3.90 7.98
N ILE A 128 38.30 -4.50 6.79
CA ILE A 128 39.34 -5.43 6.34
C ILE A 128 40.71 -4.73 6.37
N GLY A 129 40.80 -3.50 5.83
CA GLY A 129 42.03 -2.71 5.83
C GLY A 129 42.58 -2.47 7.23
N VAL A 130 41.72 -2.08 8.19
CA VAL A 130 42.12 -1.91 9.60
C VAL A 130 42.53 -3.24 10.24
N GLY A 131 41.81 -4.33 9.96
CA GLY A 131 42.18 -5.65 10.47
C GLY A 131 43.55 -6.11 9.97
N LEU A 132 43.86 -5.88 8.69
CA LEU A 132 45.17 -6.19 8.09
C LEU A 132 46.34 -5.37 8.66
N LEU A 133 46.07 -4.19 9.22
CA LEU A 133 47.09 -3.39 9.91
C LEU A 133 47.40 -3.93 11.31
N ILE A 134 46.41 -4.56 11.96
CA ILE A 134 46.53 -5.07 13.32
C ILE A 134 46.99 -6.53 13.34
N PHE A 135 46.52 -7.33 12.39
CA PHE A 135 46.86 -8.75 12.24
C PHE A 135 47.76 -8.93 11.02
N SER A 136 48.80 -9.75 11.15
CA SER A 136 49.72 -10.01 10.03
C SER A 136 48.96 -10.58 8.83
N PRO A 137 49.13 -9.99 7.62
CA PRO A 137 48.44 -10.44 6.43
C PRO A 137 48.78 -11.90 6.14
N SER A 138 47.77 -12.75 6.20
CA SER A 138 47.89 -14.20 6.02
C SER A 138 46.58 -14.73 5.46
N PHE A 139 46.68 -15.78 4.65
CA PHE A 139 45.55 -16.40 3.97
C PHE A 139 45.55 -17.91 4.26
N ILE A 140 44.52 -18.39 4.95
CA ILE A 140 44.36 -19.82 5.24
C ILE A 140 43.30 -20.40 4.29
N PRO A 141 43.70 -21.15 3.25
CA PRO A 141 42.75 -21.64 2.23
C PRO A 141 41.88 -22.81 2.70
N GLN A 142 42.24 -23.48 3.81
CA GLN A 142 41.54 -24.66 4.30
C GLN A 142 40.64 -24.35 5.49
N THR A 143 39.41 -24.86 5.43
CA THR A 143 38.45 -24.76 6.53
C THR A 143 38.39 -26.09 7.28
N SER A 144 38.57 -26.06 8.61
CA SER A 144 38.48 -27.26 9.45
C SER A 144 37.04 -27.72 9.66
N GLN A 145 36.85 -28.98 10.08
CA GLN A 145 35.51 -29.51 10.40
C GLN A 145 34.79 -28.70 11.48
N VAL A 146 35.53 -28.26 12.51
CA VAL A 146 34.98 -27.42 13.60
C VAL A 146 34.49 -26.08 13.05
N GLN A 147 35.28 -25.43 12.19
CA GLN A 147 34.90 -24.17 11.55
C GLN A 147 33.68 -24.34 10.64
N MET A 148 33.61 -25.44 9.90
CA MET A 148 32.47 -25.77 9.04
C MET A 148 31.18 -25.94 9.84
N TYR A 149 31.19 -26.75 10.89
CA TYR A 149 30.03 -26.96 11.74
C TYR A 149 29.61 -25.69 12.49
N ALA A 150 30.56 -24.84 12.89
CA ALA A 150 30.27 -23.55 13.51
C ALA A 150 29.55 -22.56 12.57
N CYS A 151 29.74 -22.69 11.24
CA CYS A 151 29.06 -21.83 10.26
C CYS A 151 27.62 -22.25 9.97
N LEU A 152 27.27 -23.54 10.13
CA LEU A 152 25.95 -24.08 9.74
C LEU A 152 24.78 -23.36 10.42
N PRO A 153 24.77 -23.11 11.75
CA PRO A 153 23.67 -22.41 12.39
C PRO A 153 23.46 -21.00 11.80
N LEU A 154 24.55 -20.28 11.51
CA LEU A 154 24.47 -18.95 10.92
C LEU A 154 23.96 -18.99 9.47
N MET A 155 24.43 -19.94 8.66
CA MET A 155 23.97 -20.09 7.27
C MET A 155 22.52 -20.55 7.15
N CYS A 156 22.04 -21.38 8.07
CA CYS A 156 20.67 -21.91 8.00
C CYS A 156 19.67 -21.01 8.75
N LEU A 157 19.94 -20.68 10.01
CA LEU A 157 18.96 -20.02 10.87
C LEU A 157 18.83 -18.53 10.57
N TYR A 158 19.94 -17.86 10.22
CA TYR A 158 19.92 -16.41 10.04
C TYR A 158 19.14 -15.96 8.79
N PRO A 159 19.34 -16.54 7.59
CA PRO A 159 18.54 -16.17 6.42
C PRO A 159 17.06 -16.50 6.60
N LEU A 160 16.73 -17.62 7.26
CA LEU A 160 15.34 -17.98 7.58
C LEU A 160 14.70 -16.96 8.53
N ALA A 161 15.41 -16.58 9.60
CA ALA A 161 14.92 -15.57 10.55
C ALA A 161 14.73 -14.20 9.87
N LEU A 162 15.71 -13.74 9.09
CA LEU A 162 15.64 -12.47 8.38
C LEU A 162 14.54 -12.49 7.31
N GLY A 163 14.43 -13.58 6.54
CA GLY A 163 13.40 -13.79 5.54
C GLY A 163 11.99 -13.78 6.14
N TRP A 164 11.78 -14.49 7.26
CA TRP A 164 10.51 -14.47 8.00
C TRP A 164 10.15 -13.06 8.49
N ILE A 165 11.13 -12.33 9.03
CA ILE A 165 10.94 -10.94 9.49
C ILE A 165 10.51 -10.05 8.31
N CYS A 166 11.22 -10.11 7.18
CA CYS A 166 10.90 -9.33 5.99
C CYS A 166 9.53 -9.69 5.40
N PHE A 167 9.20 -10.98 5.33
CA PHE A 167 7.91 -11.46 4.83
C PHE A 167 6.74 -10.94 5.67
N ARG A 168 6.81 -11.10 7.00
CA ARG A 168 5.78 -10.62 7.93
C ARG A 168 5.55 -9.11 7.79
N GLN A 169 6.64 -8.38 7.57
CA GLN A 169 6.66 -6.92 7.43
C GLN A 169 5.98 -6.47 6.13
N ALA A 170 6.31 -7.11 5.00
CA ALA A 170 5.64 -6.88 3.72
C ALA A 170 4.14 -7.16 3.82
N HIS A 171 3.76 -8.28 4.45
CA HIS A 171 2.36 -8.64 4.64
C HIS A 171 1.58 -7.64 5.52
N THR A 172 2.19 -7.19 6.64
CA THR A 172 1.57 -6.20 7.54
C THR A 172 1.35 -4.86 6.85
N LEU A 173 2.36 -4.38 6.10
CA LEU A 173 2.25 -3.16 5.30
C LEU A 173 1.13 -3.28 4.25
N GLY A 174 1.04 -4.43 3.57
CA GLY A 174 -0.04 -4.70 2.61
C GLY A 174 -1.43 -4.69 3.25
N ARG A 175 -1.57 -5.19 4.48
CA ARG A 175 -2.85 -5.15 5.21
C ARG A 175 -3.22 -3.74 5.63
N GLN A 176 -2.30 -2.98 6.21
CA GLN A 176 -2.53 -1.59 6.60
C GLN A 176 -2.90 -0.71 5.40
N LYS A 177 -2.25 -0.92 4.25
CA LYS A 177 -2.61 -0.23 3.00
C LYS A 177 -4.06 -0.55 2.60
N ARG A 178 -4.47 -1.83 2.67
CA ARG A 178 -5.85 -2.24 2.38
C ARG A 178 -6.87 -1.64 3.35
N GLU A 179 -6.58 -1.65 4.64
CA GLU A 179 -7.43 -1.03 5.67
C GLU A 179 -7.58 0.48 5.44
N LEU A 180 -6.50 1.19 5.10
CA LEU A 180 -6.55 2.62 4.76
C LEU A 180 -7.38 2.88 3.50
N LEU A 181 -7.26 2.03 2.48
CA LEU A 181 -8.07 2.15 1.27
C LEU A 181 -9.55 1.85 1.55
N ALA A 182 -9.86 0.88 2.42
CA ALA A 182 -11.22 0.58 2.85
C ALA A 182 -11.86 1.71 3.67
N LEU A 183 -11.05 2.45 4.44
CA LEU A 183 -11.48 3.65 5.16
C LEU A 183 -11.56 4.92 4.29
N SER A 184 -11.11 4.85 3.03
CA SER A 184 -11.29 5.98 2.11
C SER A 184 -12.78 6.16 1.86
N ARG A 185 -13.27 7.40 1.99
CA ARG A 185 -14.65 7.76 1.59
C ARG A 185 -14.76 8.12 0.11
N THR A 186 -13.63 8.21 -0.59
CA THR A 186 -13.57 8.66 -1.99
C THR A 186 -13.02 7.59 -2.91
N ASP A 187 -13.56 7.53 -4.12
CA ASP A 187 -13.02 6.72 -5.21
C ASP A 187 -11.69 7.32 -5.70
N SER A 188 -10.68 6.47 -5.84
CA SER A 188 -9.31 6.91 -6.15
C SER A 188 -9.14 7.43 -7.59
N LEU A 189 -10.01 7.02 -8.52
CA LEU A 189 -9.92 7.40 -9.93
C LEU A 189 -10.64 8.74 -10.19
N THR A 190 -11.85 8.88 -9.65
CA THR A 190 -12.76 10.01 -9.93
C THR A 190 -12.72 11.08 -8.84
N GLY A 191 -12.27 10.72 -7.64
CA GLY A 191 -12.32 11.59 -6.45
C GLY A 191 -13.75 11.98 -6.05
N LEU A 192 -14.77 11.26 -6.50
CA LEU A 192 -16.14 11.32 -5.97
C LEU A 192 -16.24 10.46 -4.70
N LEU A 193 -17.38 10.47 -4.03
CA LEU A 193 -17.64 9.46 -3.00
C LEU A 193 -17.57 8.06 -3.61
N ASN A 194 -17.05 7.09 -2.87
CA ASN A 194 -17.16 5.69 -3.28
C ASN A 194 -18.56 5.14 -2.93
N HIS A 195 -18.86 3.95 -3.44
CA HIS A 195 -20.11 3.22 -3.21
C HIS A 195 -20.59 3.29 -1.75
N GLY A 196 -19.75 2.88 -0.80
CA GLY A 196 -20.12 2.87 0.62
C GLY A 196 -20.40 4.28 1.18
N ALA A 197 -19.52 5.24 0.91
CA ALA A 197 -19.69 6.59 1.44
C ALA A 197 -20.86 7.35 0.82
N TRP A 198 -21.22 7.04 -0.43
CA TRP A 198 -22.42 7.59 -1.08
C TRP A 198 -23.69 6.97 -0.51
N LYS A 199 -23.72 5.65 -0.28
CA LYS A 199 -24.86 4.97 0.36
C LYS A 199 -25.12 5.49 1.78
N ASP A 200 -24.06 5.77 2.55
CA ASP A 200 -24.20 6.44 3.85
C ASP A 200 -24.93 7.79 3.73
N GLN A 201 -24.62 8.57 2.70
CA GLN A 201 -25.25 9.89 2.47
C GLN A 201 -26.70 9.75 2.01
N LEU A 202 -27.02 8.72 1.23
CA LEU A 202 -28.40 8.43 0.83
C LEU A 202 -29.29 8.13 2.04
N GLU A 203 -28.79 7.34 2.99
CA GLU A 203 -29.54 7.06 4.23
C GLU A 203 -29.74 8.34 5.06
N VAL A 204 -28.71 9.18 5.19
CA VAL A 204 -28.83 10.47 5.88
C VAL A 204 -29.88 11.37 5.21
N GLU A 205 -29.89 11.43 3.88
CA GLU A 205 -30.85 12.25 3.14
C GLU A 205 -32.28 11.71 3.24
N LEU A 206 -32.47 10.39 3.17
CA LEU A 206 -33.79 9.78 3.38
C LEU A 206 -34.38 10.16 4.74
N GLN A 207 -33.59 10.04 5.81
CA GLN A 207 -34.02 10.41 7.17
C GLN A 207 -34.31 11.92 7.28
N ARG A 208 -33.54 12.76 6.57
CA ARG A 208 -33.80 14.20 6.48
C ARG A 208 -35.14 14.48 5.79
N CYS A 209 -35.40 13.89 4.63
CA CYS A 209 -36.65 14.06 3.88
C CYS A 209 -37.87 13.63 4.72
N LYS A 210 -37.79 12.47 5.40
CA LYS A 210 -38.84 11.99 6.32
C LYS A 210 -39.13 13.01 7.44
N ARG A 211 -38.08 13.58 8.05
CA ARG A 211 -38.23 14.53 9.16
C ARG A 211 -38.78 15.88 8.71
N GLN A 212 -38.35 16.37 7.56
CA GLN A 212 -38.70 17.71 7.07
C GLN A 212 -39.98 17.73 6.23
N GLN A 213 -40.51 16.56 5.83
CA GLN A 213 -41.59 16.45 4.84
C GLN A 213 -41.25 17.23 3.55
N GLN A 214 -39.95 17.29 3.24
CA GLN A 214 -39.38 17.93 2.06
C GLN A 214 -38.72 16.85 1.22
N GLY A 215 -39.04 16.83 -0.06
CA GLY A 215 -38.59 15.79 -0.98
C GLY A 215 -37.18 16.03 -1.52
N GLY A 216 -36.73 15.08 -2.32
CA GLY A 216 -35.53 15.17 -3.14
C GLY A 216 -35.65 14.18 -4.29
N ALA A 217 -34.61 14.10 -5.11
CA ALA A 217 -34.50 13.07 -6.12
C ALA A 217 -33.12 12.41 -6.06
N ILE A 218 -33.02 11.19 -6.54
CA ILE A 218 -31.74 10.53 -6.80
C ILE A 218 -31.64 10.14 -8.26
N ALA A 219 -30.43 10.15 -8.79
CA ALA A 219 -30.12 9.72 -10.15
C ALA A 219 -29.11 8.56 -10.10
N LEU A 220 -29.38 7.51 -10.87
CA LEU A 220 -28.44 6.46 -11.21
C LEU A 220 -28.04 6.66 -12.67
N ILE A 221 -26.74 6.67 -12.94
CA ILE A 221 -26.15 7.05 -14.22
C ILE A 221 -25.23 5.91 -14.65
N ASP A 222 -25.43 5.38 -15.84
CA ASP A 222 -24.56 4.38 -16.46
C ASP A 222 -23.92 4.92 -17.73
N ILE A 223 -22.66 4.56 -17.97
CA ILE A 223 -21.95 4.91 -19.22
C ILE A 223 -22.27 3.85 -20.26
N ASP A 224 -22.99 4.26 -21.30
CA ASP A 224 -23.42 3.35 -22.34
C ASP A 224 -22.22 2.69 -23.05
N HIS A 225 -22.28 1.37 -23.17
CA HIS A 225 -21.28 0.55 -23.87
C HIS A 225 -19.84 0.70 -23.33
N PHE A 226 -19.65 1.04 -22.05
CA PHE A 226 -18.33 1.24 -21.46
C PHE A 226 -17.35 0.08 -21.65
N LYS A 227 -17.83 -1.17 -21.58
CA LYS A 227 -17.01 -2.35 -21.89
C LYS A 227 -16.46 -2.31 -23.32
N SER A 228 -17.28 -1.95 -24.30
CA SER A 228 -16.85 -1.81 -25.71
C SER A 228 -15.81 -0.71 -25.88
N ILE A 229 -15.90 0.37 -25.10
CA ILE A 229 -14.89 1.44 -25.10
C ILE A 229 -13.55 0.90 -24.61
N ASN A 230 -13.55 0.15 -23.50
CA ASN A 230 -12.33 -0.48 -22.98
C ASN A 230 -11.74 -1.49 -23.97
N ASP A 231 -12.58 -2.31 -24.60
CA ASP A 231 -12.14 -3.34 -25.53
C ASP A 231 -11.57 -2.74 -26.83
N THR A 232 -12.10 -1.59 -27.27
CA THR A 232 -11.69 -0.94 -28.55
C THR A 232 -10.53 0.04 -28.38
N TYR A 233 -10.55 0.85 -27.32
CA TYR A 233 -9.61 1.96 -27.11
C TYR A 233 -8.65 1.73 -25.92
N GLY A 234 -8.81 0.61 -25.20
CA GLY A 234 -8.01 0.25 -24.04
C GLY A 234 -8.49 0.88 -22.74
N HIS A 235 -8.10 0.28 -21.61
CA HIS A 235 -8.50 0.73 -20.27
C HIS A 235 -8.10 2.17 -19.94
N VAL A 236 -7.02 2.68 -20.54
CA VAL A 236 -6.58 4.08 -20.34
C VAL A 236 -7.62 5.05 -20.90
N ALA A 237 -8.26 4.73 -22.02
CA ALA A 237 -9.34 5.54 -22.59
C ALA A 237 -10.59 5.50 -21.70
N GLY A 238 -10.98 4.32 -21.21
CA GLY A 238 -12.09 4.20 -20.25
C GLY A 238 -11.86 5.00 -18.97
N ASP A 239 -10.64 4.97 -18.43
CA ASP A 239 -10.23 5.81 -17.30
C ASP A 239 -10.40 7.32 -17.57
N ILE A 240 -10.12 7.77 -18.79
CA ILE A 240 -10.31 9.17 -19.20
C ILE A 240 -11.81 9.51 -19.21
N VAL A 241 -12.65 8.66 -19.79
CA VAL A 241 -14.12 8.83 -19.82
C VAL A 241 -14.67 8.96 -18.39
N LEU A 242 -14.29 8.06 -17.48
CA LEU A 242 -14.71 8.08 -16.07
C LEU A 242 -14.30 9.39 -15.37
N ARG A 243 -13.05 9.84 -15.60
CA ARG A 243 -12.58 11.11 -15.03
C ARG A 243 -13.34 12.31 -15.59
N GLN A 244 -13.66 12.33 -16.88
CA GLN A 244 -14.42 13.41 -17.50
C GLN A 244 -15.85 13.49 -16.95
N LEU A 245 -16.54 12.36 -16.82
CA LEU A 245 -17.88 12.34 -16.21
C LEU A 245 -17.82 12.86 -14.77
N SER A 246 -16.84 12.41 -13.97
CA SER A 246 -16.68 12.89 -12.61
C SER A 246 -16.43 14.40 -12.50
N LYS A 247 -15.66 14.97 -13.45
CA LYS A 247 -15.41 16.40 -13.54
C LYS A 247 -16.67 17.15 -13.91
N MET A 248 -17.44 16.63 -14.87
CA MET A 248 -18.71 17.21 -15.28
C MET A 248 -19.72 17.23 -14.11
N LEU A 249 -19.86 16.13 -13.38
CA LEU A 249 -20.70 16.08 -12.19
C LEU A 249 -20.28 17.15 -11.17
N LYS A 250 -19.00 17.24 -10.83
CA LYS A 250 -18.48 18.26 -9.89
C LYS A 250 -18.72 19.71 -10.33
N GLN A 251 -18.75 19.96 -11.65
CA GLN A 251 -18.91 21.31 -12.20
C GLN A 251 -20.36 21.74 -12.39
N ASN A 252 -21.28 20.79 -12.58
CA ASN A 252 -22.69 21.08 -12.91
C ASN A 252 -23.63 20.88 -11.71
N LEU A 253 -23.17 20.21 -10.65
CA LEU A 253 -23.95 19.99 -9.44
C LEU A 253 -23.81 21.16 -8.47
N ARG A 254 -24.88 21.41 -7.69
CA ARG A 254 -24.93 22.42 -6.64
C ARG A 254 -24.08 21.97 -5.45
N ALA A 255 -23.72 22.90 -4.57
CA ALA A 255 -22.95 22.58 -3.37
C ALA A 255 -23.65 21.59 -2.41
N ALA A 256 -24.98 21.51 -2.47
CA ALA A 256 -25.78 20.57 -1.67
C ALA A 256 -25.92 19.19 -2.33
N ASP A 257 -25.67 19.07 -3.63
CA ASP A 257 -25.83 17.82 -4.36
C ASP A 257 -24.64 16.89 -4.08
N VAL A 258 -24.89 15.59 -3.98
CA VAL A 258 -23.87 14.61 -3.58
C VAL A 258 -23.69 13.57 -4.68
N ALA A 259 -22.51 13.56 -5.32
CA ALA A 259 -22.16 12.59 -6.35
C ALA A 259 -21.19 11.50 -5.83
N GLY A 260 -21.42 10.27 -6.28
CA GLY A 260 -20.60 9.10 -5.98
C GLY A 260 -20.39 8.22 -7.21
N ARG A 261 -19.32 7.42 -7.18
CA ARG A 261 -19.13 6.31 -8.11
C ARG A 261 -19.60 5.03 -7.44
N TYR A 262 -20.68 4.47 -7.96
CA TYR A 262 -21.39 3.34 -7.37
C TYR A 262 -20.81 2.01 -7.84
N GLY A 263 -20.46 1.92 -9.12
CA GLY A 263 -19.91 0.72 -9.77
C GLY A 263 -18.70 1.01 -10.65
N GLY A 264 -18.38 0.09 -11.55
CA GLY A 264 -17.28 0.26 -12.51
C GLY A 264 -17.51 1.47 -13.42
N ASP A 265 -18.67 1.53 -14.05
CA ASP A 265 -19.18 2.52 -14.98
C ASP A 265 -20.38 3.31 -14.42
N GLU A 266 -20.90 2.91 -13.27
CA GLU A 266 -22.09 3.48 -12.65
C GLU A 266 -21.76 4.62 -11.68
N PHE A 267 -22.52 5.70 -11.78
CA PHE A 267 -22.45 6.89 -10.94
C PHE A 267 -23.82 7.17 -10.33
N CYS A 268 -23.83 7.76 -9.14
CA CYS A 268 -25.07 8.16 -8.49
C CYS A 268 -25.01 9.60 -8.01
N VAL A 269 -26.17 10.27 -7.99
CA VAL A 269 -26.31 11.64 -7.51
C VAL A 269 -27.51 11.73 -6.58
N ILE A 270 -27.31 12.38 -5.44
CA ILE A 270 -28.40 12.81 -4.55
C ILE A 270 -28.64 14.28 -4.84
N LEU A 271 -29.91 14.64 -5.09
CA LEU A 271 -30.37 15.99 -5.41
C LEU A 271 -31.36 16.45 -4.33
N PRO A 272 -30.86 16.98 -3.21
CA PRO A 272 -31.71 17.44 -2.12
C PRO A 272 -32.65 18.57 -2.56
N ASP A 273 -33.87 18.58 -2.02
CA ASP A 273 -34.86 19.64 -2.21
C ASP A 273 -35.14 19.97 -3.69
N LEU A 274 -34.96 19.00 -4.58
CA LEU A 274 -35.15 19.16 -6.02
C LEU A 274 -36.33 18.29 -6.48
N PRO A 275 -37.41 18.90 -7.04
CA PRO A 275 -38.50 18.15 -7.64
C PRO A 275 -38.02 17.28 -8.79
N LEU A 276 -38.66 16.12 -8.99
CA LEU A 276 -38.29 15.15 -10.02
C LEU A 276 -38.17 15.75 -11.42
N THR A 277 -39.10 16.63 -11.80
CA THR A 277 -39.09 17.32 -13.11
C THR A 277 -37.87 18.22 -13.29
N SER A 278 -37.44 18.90 -12.23
CA SER A 278 -36.23 19.74 -12.25
C SER A 278 -34.96 18.89 -12.22
N ALA A 279 -34.97 17.79 -11.46
CA ALA A 279 -33.90 16.80 -11.47
C ALA A 279 -33.70 16.19 -12.86
N ALA A 280 -34.78 15.85 -13.55
CA ALA A 280 -34.78 15.36 -14.92
C ALA A 280 -34.14 16.37 -15.88
N ALA A 281 -34.53 17.64 -15.82
CA ALA A 281 -33.94 18.68 -16.66
C ALA A 281 -32.43 18.86 -16.41
N VAL A 282 -31.97 18.81 -15.15
CA VAL A 282 -30.53 18.92 -14.83
C VAL A 282 -29.76 17.72 -15.34
N MET A 283 -30.29 16.50 -15.15
CA MET A 283 -29.63 15.27 -15.61
C MET A 283 -29.63 15.15 -17.13
N ASP A 284 -30.70 15.57 -17.81
CA ASP A 284 -30.78 15.56 -19.27
C ASP A 284 -29.78 16.55 -19.89
N ALA A 285 -29.65 17.75 -19.30
CA ALA A 285 -28.62 18.70 -19.70
C ALA A 285 -27.19 18.17 -19.48
N LEU A 286 -26.97 17.38 -18.43
CA LEU A 286 -25.68 16.72 -18.19
C LEU A 286 -25.42 15.64 -19.24
N ARG A 287 -26.41 14.80 -19.54
CA ARG A 287 -26.35 13.78 -20.60
C ARG A 287 -25.97 14.40 -21.94
N ASP A 288 -26.66 15.46 -22.36
CA ASP A 288 -26.41 16.13 -23.64
C ASP A 288 -25.00 16.71 -23.70
N ARG A 289 -24.55 17.38 -22.63
CA ARG A 289 -23.18 17.90 -22.55
C ARG A 289 -22.15 16.78 -22.65
N PHE A 290 -22.39 15.66 -21.99
CA PHE A 290 -21.48 14.51 -22.02
C PHE A 290 -21.40 13.89 -23.41
N ALA A 291 -22.53 13.76 -24.10
CA ALA A 291 -22.60 13.24 -25.47
C ALA A 291 -21.84 14.11 -26.49
N THR A 292 -21.69 15.41 -26.22
CA THR A 292 -20.95 16.35 -27.07
C THR A 292 -19.45 16.46 -26.76
N LEU A 293 -18.94 15.74 -25.75
CA LEU A 293 -17.51 15.80 -25.42
C LEU A 293 -16.65 15.19 -26.51
N GLY A 294 -15.66 15.97 -26.98
CA GLY A 294 -14.59 15.47 -27.83
C GLY A 294 -13.43 14.90 -27.01
N TYR A 295 -12.91 13.75 -27.45
CA TYR A 295 -11.74 13.12 -26.85
C TYR A 295 -10.52 13.33 -27.75
N GLU A 296 -9.58 14.20 -27.35
CA GLU A 296 -8.43 14.59 -28.19
C GLU A 296 -7.62 13.40 -28.72
N GLN A 297 -7.42 12.36 -27.91
CA GLN A 297 -6.69 11.16 -28.30
C GLN A 297 -7.52 10.14 -29.08
N SER A 298 -8.84 10.33 -29.16
CA SER A 298 -9.75 9.43 -29.86
C SER A 298 -10.94 10.22 -30.40
N PRO A 299 -10.76 11.02 -31.48
CA PRO A 299 -11.81 11.91 -31.98
C PRO A 299 -13.09 11.21 -32.46
N ALA A 300 -13.01 9.91 -32.77
CA ALA A 300 -14.14 9.07 -33.15
C ALA A 300 -14.89 8.45 -31.96
N LEU A 301 -14.40 8.61 -30.73
CA LEU A 301 -15.04 8.07 -29.53
C LEU A 301 -16.28 8.90 -29.20
N THR A 302 -17.45 8.27 -29.35
CA THR A 302 -18.73 8.79 -28.90
C THR A 302 -19.16 8.06 -27.64
N VAL A 303 -19.55 8.81 -26.60
CA VAL A 303 -19.99 8.23 -25.32
C VAL A 303 -21.30 8.89 -24.92
N SER A 304 -22.26 8.09 -24.47
CA SER A 304 -23.55 8.57 -23.97
C SER A 304 -23.83 8.02 -22.57
N LEU A 305 -24.87 8.55 -21.92
CA LEU A 305 -25.30 8.13 -20.59
C LEU A 305 -26.75 7.67 -20.62
N SER A 306 -27.04 6.59 -19.92
CA SER A 306 -28.39 6.23 -19.51
C SER A 306 -28.59 6.64 -18.06
N ILE A 307 -29.72 7.28 -17.74
CA ILE A 307 -29.98 7.84 -16.41
C ILE A 307 -31.38 7.42 -15.93
N GLY A 308 -31.45 6.80 -14.76
CA GLY A 308 -32.68 6.54 -14.02
C GLY A 308 -32.85 7.51 -12.86
N LEU A 309 -34.02 8.12 -12.71
CA LEU A 309 -34.33 9.06 -11.65
C LEU A 309 -35.47 8.55 -10.77
N ALA A 310 -35.36 8.73 -9.46
CA ALA A 310 -36.46 8.46 -8.53
C ALA A 310 -36.67 9.61 -7.55
N ALA A 311 -37.92 10.01 -7.36
CA ALA A 311 -38.29 10.99 -6.35
C ALA A 311 -38.36 10.35 -4.96
N PHE A 312 -38.16 11.17 -3.93
CA PHE A 312 -38.44 10.76 -2.56
C PHE A 312 -39.90 10.32 -2.42
N ASN A 313 -40.09 9.09 -1.93
CA ASN A 313 -41.40 8.56 -1.58
C ASN A 313 -41.48 8.36 -0.04
N PRO A 314 -42.43 9.03 0.64
CA PRO A 314 -42.64 8.84 2.09
C PRO A 314 -42.92 7.39 2.50
N ALA A 315 -43.40 6.54 1.58
CA ALA A 315 -43.67 5.13 1.83
C ALA A 315 -42.40 4.26 1.94
N HIS A 316 -41.24 4.74 1.48
CA HIS A 316 -39.99 3.98 1.56
C HIS A 316 -39.54 3.81 3.01
N THR A 317 -39.36 2.57 3.45
CA THR A 317 -38.88 2.25 4.80
C THR A 317 -37.38 2.47 4.94
N ASP A 318 -36.60 2.20 3.89
CA ASP A 318 -35.15 2.35 3.85
C ASP A 318 -34.64 2.99 2.54
N ALA A 319 -33.34 3.29 2.49
CA ALA A 319 -32.71 3.87 1.31
C ALA A 319 -32.58 2.90 0.13
N THR A 320 -32.69 1.60 0.39
CA THR A 320 -32.57 0.56 -0.65
C THR A 320 -33.77 0.59 -1.58
N LEU A 321 -34.99 0.77 -1.04
CA LEU A 321 -36.19 0.91 -1.86
C LEU A 321 -36.12 2.14 -2.78
N TRP A 322 -35.66 3.28 -2.25
CA TRP A 322 -35.47 4.48 -3.07
C TRP A 322 -34.44 4.26 -4.19
N LEU A 323 -33.36 3.53 -3.88
CA LEU A 323 -32.35 3.15 -4.86
C LEU A 323 -32.92 2.22 -5.94
N ASN A 324 -33.74 1.24 -5.56
CA ASN A 324 -34.36 0.29 -6.48
C ASN A 324 -35.27 0.98 -7.50
N ASP A 325 -36.03 2.00 -7.09
CA ASP A 325 -36.85 2.79 -8.01
C ASP A 325 -36.01 3.47 -9.10
N ALA A 326 -34.85 4.03 -8.72
CA ALA A 326 -33.94 4.65 -9.68
C ALA A 326 -33.21 3.63 -10.56
N ASP A 327 -32.91 2.45 -10.01
CA ASP A 327 -32.33 1.33 -10.76
C ASP A 327 -33.31 0.78 -11.81
N GLN A 328 -34.59 0.62 -11.46
CA GLN A 328 -35.63 0.22 -12.39
C GLN A 328 -35.77 1.23 -13.54
N ALA A 329 -35.78 2.53 -13.23
CA ALA A 329 -35.80 3.57 -14.25
C ALA A 329 -34.53 3.56 -15.14
N LEU A 330 -33.36 3.26 -14.57
CA LEU A 330 -32.11 3.13 -15.34
C LEU A 330 -32.16 1.91 -16.27
N TYR A 331 -32.67 0.79 -15.78
CA TYR A 331 -32.88 -0.42 -16.59
C TYR A 331 -33.80 -0.13 -17.78
N GLU A 332 -34.92 0.57 -17.56
CA GLU A 332 -35.81 1.00 -18.63
C GLU A 332 -35.10 1.93 -19.62
N ALA A 333 -34.22 2.83 -19.15
CA ALA A 333 -33.46 3.72 -20.02
C ALA A 333 -32.53 2.92 -20.95
N GLN A 334 -31.87 1.89 -20.41
CA GLN A 334 -31.00 1.00 -21.18
C GLN A 334 -31.81 0.12 -22.16
N ALA A 335 -32.96 -0.39 -21.73
CA ALA A 335 -33.82 -1.27 -22.53
C ALA A 335 -34.50 -0.54 -23.69
N THR A 336 -34.89 0.73 -23.50
CA THR A 336 -35.64 1.49 -24.51
C THR A 336 -34.76 2.22 -25.53
N GLY A 337 -33.44 2.03 -25.47
CA GLY A 337 -32.51 2.48 -26.51
C GLY A 337 -31.39 3.40 -26.03
N ARG A 338 -31.11 3.45 -24.72
CA ARG A 338 -29.98 4.18 -24.12
C ARG A 338 -29.99 5.69 -24.39
N ASN A 339 -28.92 6.39 -24.00
CA ASN A 339 -28.73 7.83 -24.17
C ASN A 339 -29.98 8.64 -23.79
N ARG A 340 -30.51 8.43 -22.58
CA ARG A 340 -31.76 9.06 -22.13
C ARG A 340 -31.90 9.10 -20.62
N VAL A 341 -32.83 9.93 -20.19
CA VAL A 341 -33.29 10.01 -18.81
C VAL A 341 -34.69 9.40 -18.72
N ILE A 342 -34.91 8.50 -17.77
CA ILE A 342 -36.23 7.98 -17.40
C ILE A 342 -36.47 8.26 -15.93
N CYS A 343 -37.68 8.71 -15.58
CA CYS A 343 -38.09 8.85 -14.18
C CYS A 343 -38.96 7.65 -13.77
N CYS A 344 -38.76 7.17 -12.55
CA CYS A 344 -39.60 6.16 -11.94
C CYS A 344 -41.05 6.68 -11.88
N GLY A 345 -41.97 5.93 -12.48
CA GLY A 345 -43.38 6.30 -12.63
C GLY A 345 -43.78 6.81 -14.03
N ASP A 346 -42.84 6.98 -14.96
CA ASP A 346 -43.13 7.36 -16.36
C ASP A 346 -43.57 6.16 -17.25
N GLY A 347 -43.46 4.92 -16.76
CA GLY A 347 -43.84 3.69 -17.45
C GLY A 347 -45.11 3.03 -16.90
N GLU A 348 -45.91 2.39 -17.76
CA GLU A 348 -47.06 1.57 -17.32
C GLU A 348 -46.63 0.44 -16.38
N PRO A 349 -47.48 0.07 -15.39
CA PRO A 349 -47.13 -0.91 -14.38
C PRO A 349 -47.00 -2.31 -14.99
N HIS A 350 -45.76 -2.80 -15.13
CA HIS A 350 -45.49 -4.19 -15.49
C HIS A 350 -44.79 -4.96 -14.36
N HIS A 351 -45.62 -5.77 -13.71
CA HIS A 351 -45.43 -7.14 -13.22
C HIS A 351 -44.21 -7.52 -12.35
N GLU A 352 -44.57 -8.12 -11.21
CA GLU A 352 -43.79 -8.96 -10.31
C GLU A 352 -42.66 -9.79 -10.95
N LEU A 353 -41.66 -10.06 -10.09
CA LEU A 353 -40.62 -11.11 -10.06
C LEU A 353 -39.22 -10.46 -10.02
N LEU A 354 -38.41 -10.64 -8.97
CA LEU A 354 -37.98 -11.94 -8.44
C LEU A 354 -37.63 -11.87 -6.93
N ASP A 355 -38.37 -12.65 -6.15
CA ASP A 355 -37.80 -13.44 -5.05
C ASP A 355 -37.03 -14.65 -5.62
N SER A 356 -36.04 -15.15 -4.87
CA SER A 356 -35.14 -16.31 -5.10
C SER A 356 -33.98 -16.07 -6.10
N VAL A 357 -32.70 -16.15 -5.72
CA VAL A 357 -31.97 -17.20 -4.94
C VAL A 357 -30.83 -16.60 -4.12
#